data_AF-A0A3B3VAI8-F1
#
_entry.id   AF-A0A3B3VAI8-F1
#
_cell.length_a   1.000
_cell.length_b   1.000
_cell.length_c   1.000
_cell.angle_alpha   90.00
_cell.angle_beta   90.00
_cell.angle_gamma   90.00
#
_symmetry.space_group_name_H-M   'P 1'
#
loop_
_entity.id
_entity.type
_entity.pdbx_description
1 polymer ?
#
loop_
_entity_poly.entity_id
_entity_poly.type
_entity_poly.pdbx_seq_one_letter_code
_entity_poly.pdbx_strand_id
1 'polypeptide(L)'
;MSCGALVFVSTLYWIQRLWASLFRETGVTIIFYEDRNFQGRYHESSNDFSDLHTYVSRCNSIKVLGGFWVVYEKPNYMGHQYVLSPGEYPDYQYWLGINDAVRSCRVVRHVGNMWQMKIWEKPNFEGESVELSDNMPTFHERWQSHDVQSCKVFEGAWIFYEHPNYRGRQYLLEKGEYRRYSEWGGRQPSVGSVRRVKN
;
A
#
# COMPACT_ATOMS: atom_id res chain seq x y z
N MET A 1 -28.82 -44.53 -20.33
CA MET A 1 -28.89 -43.65 -19.14
C MET A 1 -27.53 -43.00 -18.97
N SER A 2 -27.54 -41.68 -18.88
CA SER A 2 -26.40 -40.78 -19.10
C SER A 2 -25.29 -40.95 -18.07
N CYS A 3 -24.10 -41.35 -18.50
CA CYS A 3 -22.84 -41.29 -17.73
C CYS A 3 -21.78 -40.42 -18.44
N GLY A 4 -22.20 -39.57 -19.39
CA GLY A 4 -21.29 -38.79 -20.24
C GLY A 4 -21.12 -37.32 -19.85
N ALA A 5 -21.97 -36.77 -18.98
CA ALA A 5 -21.97 -35.33 -18.67
C ALA A 5 -21.00 -34.93 -17.54
N LEU A 6 -20.61 -35.87 -16.66
CA LEU A 6 -19.76 -35.57 -15.48
C LEU A 6 -18.27 -35.47 -15.82
N VAL A 7 -17.80 -36.12 -16.89
CA VAL A 7 -16.37 -36.14 -17.24
C VAL A 7 -15.94 -34.80 -17.89
N PHE A 8 -16.81 -34.18 -18.67
CA PHE A 8 -16.52 -32.91 -19.38
C PHE A 8 -16.46 -31.68 -18.46
N VAL A 9 -17.18 -31.66 -17.34
CA VAL A 9 -17.14 -30.52 -16.40
C VAL A 9 -15.85 -30.54 -15.55
N SER A 10 -15.32 -31.73 -15.26
CA SER A 10 -14.10 -31.88 -14.45
C SER A 10 -12.84 -31.40 -15.18
N THR A 11 -12.73 -31.66 -16.48
CA THR A 11 -11.54 -31.31 -17.28
C THR A 11 -11.44 -29.80 -17.49
N LEU A 12 -12.55 -29.10 -17.70
CA LEU A 12 -12.59 -27.63 -17.75
C LEU A 12 -12.21 -26.99 -16.40
N TYR A 13 -12.64 -27.56 -15.28
CA TYR A 13 -12.24 -27.11 -13.94
C TYR A 13 -10.73 -27.31 -13.70
N TRP A 14 -10.20 -28.48 -14.04
CA TRP A 14 -8.77 -28.75 -13.91
C TRP A 14 -7.95 -27.91 -14.89
N ILE A 15 -8.44 -27.62 -16.10
CA ILE A 15 -7.80 -26.72 -17.06
C ILE A 15 -7.88 -25.27 -16.58
N GLN A 16 -8.97 -24.81 -15.97
CA GLN A 16 -9.04 -23.49 -15.32
C GLN A 16 -8.09 -23.38 -14.13
N ARG A 17 -7.96 -24.42 -13.30
CA ARG A 17 -6.98 -24.43 -12.19
C ARG A 17 -5.55 -24.55 -12.68
N LEU A 18 -5.30 -25.34 -13.72
CA LEU A 18 -4.00 -25.43 -14.38
C LEU A 18 -3.66 -24.13 -15.07
N TRP A 19 -4.59 -23.47 -15.75
CA TRP A 19 -4.42 -22.12 -16.31
C TRP A 19 -4.21 -21.08 -15.22
N ALA A 20 -4.93 -21.13 -14.09
CA ALA A 20 -4.67 -20.26 -12.94
C ALA A 20 -3.32 -20.55 -12.27
N SER A 21 -2.80 -21.77 -12.38
CA SER A 21 -1.46 -22.13 -11.88
C SER A 21 -0.33 -21.83 -12.87
N LEU A 22 -0.62 -21.88 -14.18
CA LEU A 22 0.32 -21.67 -15.30
C LEU A 22 0.41 -20.18 -15.68
N PHE A 23 -0.68 -19.43 -15.55
CA PHE A 23 -0.71 -17.97 -15.49
C PHE A 23 -0.72 -17.53 -14.03
N ARG A 24 0.41 -17.77 -13.38
CA ARG A 24 0.72 -17.11 -12.12
C ARG A 24 0.99 -15.64 -12.43
N GLU A 25 -0.07 -14.85 -12.65
CA GLU A 25 0.01 -13.45 -12.25
C GLU A 25 0.47 -13.49 -10.79
N THR A 26 1.62 -12.88 -10.51
CA THR A 26 2.21 -12.84 -9.17
C THR A 26 1.10 -12.54 -8.16
N GLY A 27 0.69 -13.53 -7.37
CA GLY A 27 -0.62 -13.52 -6.71
C GLY A 27 -0.79 -12.31 -5.81
N VAL A 28 -1.55 -11.31 -6.26
CA VAL A 28 -1.88 -10.13 -5.47
C VAL A 28 -3.17 -10.43 -4.74
N THR A 29 -3.08 -10.58 -3.42
CA THR A 29 -4.23 -11.00 -2.61
C THR A 29 -4.12 -10.45 -1.19
N ILE A 30 -5.22 -9.88 -0.72
CA ILE A 30 -5.39 -9.35 0.64
C ILE A 30 -6.71 -9.87 1.23
N ILE A 31 -6.70 -10.19 2.52
CA ILE A 31 -7.87 -10.63 3.27
C ILE A 31 -8.07 -9.69 4.45
N PHE A 32 -9.26 -9.12 4.55
CA PHE A 32 -9.70 -8.26 5.64
C PHE A 32 -10.61 -9.05 6.58
N TYR A 33 -10.40 -8.92 7.89
CA TYR A 33 -11.20 -9.58 8.92
C TYR A 33 -11.85 -8.54 9.84
N GLU A 34 -13.12 -8.74 10.18
CA GLU A 34 -13.86 -7.83 11.07
C GLU A 34 -13.36 -7.86 12.51
N ASP A 35 -12.81 -8.99 12.96
CA ASP A 35 -12.28 -9.16 14.31
C ASP A 35 -10.74 -9.34 14.31
N ARG A 36 -10.15 -9.28 15.50
CA ARG A 36 -8.70 -9.47 15.71
C ARG A 36 -8.29 -10.92 15.47
N ASN A 37 -7.00 -11.15 15.26
CA ASN A 37 -6.41 -12.48 15.09
C ASN A 37 -7.08 -13.32 13.98
N PHE A 38 -7.49 -12.66 12.89
CA PHE A 38 -8.05 -13.29 11.70
C PHE A 38 -9.36 -14.04 11.94
N GLN A 39 -10.20 -13.49 12.82
CA GLN A 39 -11.50 -14.06 13.20
C GLN A 39 -12.67 -13.25 12.63
N GLY A 40 -13.88 -13.79 12.80
CA GLY A 40 -15.11 -13.15 12.39
C GLY A 40 -15.36 -13.23 10.89
N ARG A 41 -16.23 -12.34 10.39
CA ARG A 41 -16.49 -12.20 8.96
C ARG A 41 -15.24 -11.70 8.26
N TYR A 42 -14.99 -12.20 7.05
CA TYR A 42 -13.86 -11.78 6.25
C TYR A 42 -14.26 -11.47 4.81
N HIS A 43 -13.41 -10.70 4.13
CA HIS A 43 -13.48 -10.47 2.69
C HIS A 43 -12.09 -10.60 2.08
N GLU A 44 -11.97 -11.44 1.07
CA GLU A 44 -10.77 -11.61 0.26
C GLU A 44 -10.90 -10.79 -1.03
N SER A 45 -9.82 -10.11 -1.40
CA SER A 45 -9.74 -9.31 -2.61
C SER A 45 -8.38 -9.48 -3.30
N SER A 46 -8.44 -9.45 -4.63
CA SER A 46 -7.28 -9.27 -5.52
C SER A 46 -7.36 -7.98 -6.35
N ASN A 47 -8.36 -7.12 -6.08
CA ASN A 47 -8.65 -5.91 -6.85
C ASN A 47 -8.61 -4.64 -5.98
N ASP A 48 -8.49 -3.49 -6.64
CA ASP A 48 -8.70 -2.18 -6.02
C ASP A 48 -10.19 -2.00 -5.67
N PHE A 49 -10.47 -1.40 -4.51
CA PHE A 49 -11.82 -1.07 -4.05
C PHE A 49 -11.88 0.38 -3.58
N SER A 50 -12.71 1.19 -4.23
CA SER A 50 -13.00 2.57 -3.79
C SER A 50 -13.98 2.62 -2.62
N ASP A 51 -14.76 1.58 -2.37
CA ASP A 51 -15.60 1.45 -1.16
C ASP A 51 -15.70 -0.03 -0.75
N LEU A 52 -15.18 -0.33 0.44
CA LEU A 52 -15.18 -1.66 1.07
C LEU A 52 -16.32 -1.84 2.07
N HIS A 53 -17.05 -0.79 2.42
CA HIS A 53 -18.00 -0.79 3.54
C HIS A 53 -19.10 -1.86 3.41
N THR A 54 -19.51 -2.19 2.18
CA THR A 54 -20.52 -3.22 1.92
C THR A 54 -20.01 -4.65 2.13
N TYR A 55 -18.69 -4.85 2.04
CA TYR A 55 -18.06 -6.16 2.22
C TYR A 55 -17.67 -6.38 3.68
N VAL A 56 -17.12 -5.34 4.31
CA VAL A 56 -16.58 -5.36 5.67
C VAL A 56 -16.94 -4.05 6.40
N SER A 57 -17.67 -4.16 7.51
CA SER A 57 -18.15 -3.01 8.29
C SER A 57 -17.08 -2.36 9.17
N ARG A 58 -16.05 -3.11 9.54
CA ARG A 58 -14.87 -2.71 10.33
C ARG A 58 -13.69 -3.66 10.04
N CYS A 59 -12.45 -3.27 10.25
CA CYS A 59 -11.31 -4.13 9.97
C CYS A 59 -10.31 -4.13 11.13
N ASN A 60 -10.22 -5.27 11.83
CA ASN A 60 -9.36 -5.42 13.00
C ASN A 60 -8.15 -6.30 12.75
N SER A 61 -8.12 -7.11 11.68
CA SER A 61 -6.91 -7.82 11.25
C SER A 61 -6.87 -8.03 9.74
N ILE A 62 -5.66 -8.15 9.19
CA ILE A 62 -5.41 -8.26 7.75
C ILE A 62 -4.36 -9.33 7.47
N LYS A 63 -4.57 -10.14 6.43
CA LYS A 63 -3.51 -10.96 5.82
C LYS A 63 -3.22 -10.46 4.41
N VAL A 64 -1.96 -10.14 4.13
CA VAL A 64 -1.49 -9.87 2.78
C VAL A 64 -0.76 -11.10 2.28
N LEU A 65 -1.44 -11.89 1.45
CA LEU A 65 -0.88 -13.14 0.91
C LEU A 65 0.07 -12.88 -0.26
N GLY A 66 -0.12 -11.77 -0.96
CA GLY A 66 0.85 -11.30 -1.94
C GLY A 66 0.52 -9.94 -2.52
N GLY A 67 1.53 -9.37 -3.17
CA GLY A 67 1.56 -7.96 -3.55
C GLY A 67 1.74 -7.02 -2.36
N PHE A 68 1.83 -5.73 -2.67
CA PHE A 68 1.83 -4.65 -1.68
C PHE A 68 0.53 -3.89 -1.82
N TRP A 69 -0.03 -3.48 -0.68
CA TRP A 69 -1.32 -2.83 -0.64
C TRP A 69 -1.22 -1.52 0.09
N VAL A 70 -2.04 -0.55 -0.30
CA VAL A 70 -2.35 0.59 0.53
C VAL A 70 -3.83 0.55 0.87
N VAL A 71 -4.13 0.69 2.15
CA VAL A 71 -5.49 0.75 2.68
C VAL A 71 -5.76 2.13 3.24
N TYR A 72 -7.00 2.59 3.14
CA TYR A 72 -7.40 3.94 3.48
C TYR A 72 -8.55 3.94 4.48
N GLU A 73 -8.51 4.89 5.40
CA GLU A 73 -9.52 5.11 6.43
C GLU A 73 -10.91 5.43 5.86
N LYS A 74 -10.98 6.11 4.71
CA LYS A 74 -12.24 6.58 4.09
C LYS A 74 -12.44 5.98 2.69
N PRO A 75 -13.68 5.99 2.16
CA PRO A 75 -13.93 5.65 0.77
C PRO A 75 -13.15 6.57 -0.20
N ASN A 76 -13.03 6.14 -1.44
CA ASN A 76 -12.39 6.83 -2.56
C ASN A 76 -10.91 7.18 -2.31
N TYR A 77 -10.18 6.32 -1.61
CA TYR A 77 -8.75 6.46 -1.35
C TYR A 77 -8.39 7.70 -0.53
N MET A 78 -9.23 8.04 0.44
CA MET A 78 -9.12 9.25 1.26
C MET A 78 -8.83 8.94 2.73
N GLY A 79 -8.40 9.96 3.48
CA GLY A 79 -8.11 9.84 4.91
C GLY A 79 -6.69 9.33 5.17
N HIS A 80 -6.48 8.70 6.33
CA HIS A 80 -5.18 8.10 6.63
C HIS A 80 -4.87 6.93 5.69
N GLN A 81 -3.61 6.82 5.28
CA GLN A 81 -3.09 5.78 4.40
C GLN A 81 -2.21 4.82 5.22
N TYR A 82 -2.28 3.53 4.92
CA TYR A 82 -1.44 2.52 5.55
C TYR A 82 -0.91 1.56 4.49
N VAL A 83 0.41 1.53 4.32
CA VAL A 83 1.07 0.68 3.34
C VAL A 83 1.43 -0.66 3.98
N LEU A 84 0.98 -1.75 3.36
CA LEU A 84 1.07 -3.12 3.85
C LEU A 84 1.95 -3.94 2.91
N SER A 85 2.96 -4.59 3.49
CA SER A 85 3.76 -5.62 2.83
C SER A 85 3.10 -7.00 2.99
N PRO A 86 3.50 -8.00 2.19
CA PRO A 86 3.14 -9.39 2.46
C PRO A 86 3.41 -9.76 3.93
N GLY A 87 2.42 -10.38 4.57
CA GLY A 87 2.48 -10.68 6.00
C GLY A 87 1.13 -10.75 6.69
N GLU A 88 1.21 -11.00 7.99
CA GLU A 88 0.06 -11.14 8.89
C GLU A 88 0.00 -9.98 9.88
N TYR A 89 -1.17 -9.34 9.96
CA TYR A 89 -1.43 -8.19 10.81
C TYR A 89 -2.61 -8.51 11.74
N PRO A 90 -2.35 -9.05 12.95
CA PRO A 90 -3.41 -9.58 13.82
C PRO A 90 -4.23 -8.52 14.56
N ASP A 91 -3.81 -7.26 14.56
CA ASP A 91 -4.50 -6.12 15.15
C ASP A 91 -4.21 -4.85 14.34
N TYR A 92 -5.14 -3.88 14.30
CA TYR A 92 -4.97 -2.64 13.53
C TYR A 92 -3.75 -1.80 13.91
N GLN A 93 -3.24 -1.97 15.13
CA GLN A 93 -2.02 -1.33 15.57
C GLN A 93 -0.78 -1.81 14.79
N TYR A 94 -0.80 -3.02 14.21
CA TYR A 94 0.33 -3.57 13.43
C TYR A 94 0.59 -2.81 12.13
N TRP A 95 -0.43 -2.15 11.55
CA TRP A 95 -0.25 -1.25 10.41
C TRP A 95 -0.26 0.23 10.80
N LEU A 96 -0.11 0.52 12.09
CA LEU A 96 -0.19 1.88 12.67
C LEU A 96 -1.58 2.53 12.49
N GLY A 97 -2.64 1.72 12.41
CA GLY A 97 -4.03 2.18 12.38
C GLY A 97 -4.37 2.96 13.65
N ILE A 98 -5.09 4.08 13.48
CA ILE A 98 -5.61 4.87 14.62
C ILE A 98 -6.88 4.22 15.19
N ASN A 99 -7.65 3.57 14.31
CA ASN A 99 -8.88 2.85 14.60
C ASN A 99 -9.00 1.65 13.64
N ASP A 100 -10.12 0.94 13.69
CA ASP A 100 -10.45 -0.21 12.85
C ASP A 100 -11.14 0.19 11.51
N ALA A 101 -11.12 1.47 11.13
CA ALA A 101 -11.72 1.91 9.88
C ALA A 101 -10.78 1.64 8.69
N VAL A 102 -11.19 0.70 7.84
CA VAL A 102 -10.67 0.51 6.49
C VAL A 102 -11.84 0.53 5.53
N ARG A 103 -11.79 1.44 4.55
CA ARG A 103 -12.93 1.76 3.68
C ARG A 103 -12.60 1.76 2.20
N SER A 104 -11.33 1.82 1.83
CA SER A 104 -10.89 1.58 0.45
C SER A 104 -9.49 1.00 0.44
N CYS A 105 -9.13 0.30 -0.63
CA CYS A 105 -7.80 -0.28 -0.79
C CYS A 105 -7.39 -0.31 -2.26
N ARG A 106 -6.08 -0.34 -2.51
CA ARG A 106 -5.55 -0.61 -3.85
C ARG A 106 -4.20 -1.30 -3.77
N VAL A 107 -3.86 -1.95 -4.85
CA VAL A 107 -2.51 -2.49 -5.07
C VAL A 107 -1.53 -1.32 -5.23
N VAL A 108 -0.37 -1.44 -4.58
CA VAL A 108 0.77 -0.54 -4.82
C VAL A 108 1.47 -1.00 -6.09
N ARG A 109 1.51 -0.11 -7.07
CA ARG A 109 2.14 -0.32 -8.37
C ARG A 109 3.60 0.11 -8.30
N HIS A 110 4.40 -0.34 -9.29
CA HIS A 110 5.81 0.05 -9.43
C HIS A 110 6.69 -0.29 -8.22
N VAL A 111 6.35 -1.36 -7.47
CA VAL A 111 7.29 -1.94 -6.50
C VAL A 111 8.41 -2.61 -7.29
N GLY A 112 9.60 -2.05 -7.23
CA GLY A 112 10.76 -2.48 -8.01
C GLY A 112 11.92 -2.95 -7.14
N ASN A 113 13.05 -3.23 -7.80
CA ASN A 113 14.34 -3.56 -7.14
C ASN A 113 15.31 -2.36 -7.14
N MET A 114 14.86 -1.21 -7.61
CA MET A 114 15.61 0.03 -7.68
C MET A 114 14.73 1.15 -7.16
N TRP A 115 15.35 2.07 -6.41
CA TRP A 115 14.66 3.19 -5.80
C TRP A 115 15.47 4.44 -6.05
N GLN A 116 14.83 5.43 -6.65
CA GLN A 116 15.41 6.74 -6.85
C GLN A 116 14.31 7.78 -6.76
N MET A 117 14.52 8.75 -5.89
CA MET A 117 13.64 9.89 -5.71
C MET A 117 14.48 11.13 -5.46
N LYS A 118 13.97 12.27 -5.89
CA LYS A 118 14.52 13.57 -5.54
C LYS A 118 13.47 14.39 -4.82
N ILE A 119 13.89 15.11 -3.81
CA ILE A 119 13.03 15.99 -3.01
C ILE A 119 13.54 17.42 -3.10
N TRP A 120 12.66 18.38 -2.88
CA TRP A 120 12.95 19.80 -2.95
C TRP A 120 12.36 20.56 -1.77
N GLU A 121 13.10 21.60 -1.36
CA GLU A 121 12.70 22.54 -0.30
C GLU A 121 11.49 23.40 -0.70
N LYS A 122 11.28 23.66 -1.99
CA LYS A 122 10.17 24.51 -2.44
C LYS A 122 9.19 23.74 -3.34
N PRO A 123 7.95 24.24 -3.49
CA PRO A 123 7.02 23.71 -4.48
C PRO A 123 7.59 23.76 -5.90
N ASN A 124 7.01 22.98 -6.81
CA ASN A 124 7.36 22.97 -8.24
C ASN A 124 8.83 22.63 -8.56
N PHE A 125 9.48 21.85 -7.69
CA PHE A 125 10.86 21.36 -7.89
C PHE A 125 11.92 22.47 -7.86
N GLU A 126 11.70 23.47 -7.01
CA GLU A 126 12.60 24.62 -6.85
C GLU A 126 13.38 24.57 -5.53
N GLY A 127 14.42 25.39 -5.44
CA GLY A 127 15.25 25.53 -4.23
C GLY A 127 16.29 24.41 -4.07
N GLU A 128 16.75 24.23 -2.83
CA GLU A 128 17.67 23.13 -2.50
C GLU A 128 17.00 21.79 -2.80
N SER A 129 17.80 20.78 -3.14
CA SER A 129 17.31 19.43 -3.43
C SER A 129 18.30 18.36 -3.03
N VAL A 130 17.80 17.18 -2.71
CA VAL A 130 18.63 15.99 -2.44
C VAL A 130 18.03 14.76 -3.10
N GLU A 131 18.91 13.89 -3.59
CA GLU A 131 18.55 12.59 -4.14
C GLU A 131 18.67 11.49 -3.08
N LEU A 132 17.68 10.60 -3.08
CA LEU A 132 17.50 9.52 -2.13
C LEU A 132 17.37 8.19 -2.87
N SER A 133 18.10 7.20 -2.39
CA SER A 133 18.10 5.80 -2.89
C SER A 133 17.86 4.76 -1.78
N ASP A 134 17.88 5.20 -0.52
CA ASP A 134 17.87 4.32 0.65
C ASP A 134 16.86 4.79 1.70
N ASN A 135 16.59 3.90 2.66
CA ASN A 135 15.75 4.21 3.80
C ASN A 135 16.44 5.25 4.69
N MET A 136 15.67 6.18 5.22
CA MET A 136 16.13 7.24 6.12
C MET A 136 15.25 7.23 7.38
N PRO A 137 15.67 6.58 8.49
CA PRO A 137 14.89 6.57 9.73
C PRO A 137 14.83 7.96 10.39
N THR A 138 15.79 8.83 10.11
CA THR A 138 15.91 10.19 10.64
C THR A 138 16.24 11.13 9.48
N PHE A 139 15.21 11.76 8.93
CA PHE A 139 15.34 12.51 7.69
C PHE A 139 16.26 13.73 7.81
N HIS A 140 16.22 14.39 8.97
CA HIS A 140 16.99 15.60 9.26
C HIS A 140 18.51 15.39 9.32
N GLU A 141 19.00 14.15 9.35
CA GLU A 141 20.46 13.88 9.28
C GLU A 141 21.04 14.19 7.90
N ARG A 142 20.23 14.08 6.85
CA ARG A 142 20.65 14.31 5.46
C ARG A 142 19.96 15.51 4.81
N TRP A 143 18.83 15.94 5.35
CA TRP A 143 18.02 17.04 4.83
C TRP A 143 17.87 18.13 5.88
N GLN A 144 18.59 19.24 5.70
CA GLN A 144 18.65 20.33 6.69
C GLN A 144 17.41 21.22 6.65
N SER A 145 16.78 21.37 5.48
CA SER A 145 15.50 22.06 5.38
C SER A 145 14.44 21.21 6.10
N HIS A 146 13.72 21.76 7.07
CA HIS A 146 12.81 20.95 7.91
C HIS A 146 11.63 20.34 7.13
N ASP A 147 11.40 20.80 5.89
CA ASP A 147 10.21 20.52 5.10
C ASP A 147 10.54 19.93 3.72
N VAL A 148 9.65 19.06 3.24
CA VAL A 148 9.64 18.57 1.85
C VAL A 148 8.44 19.17 1.15
N GLN A 149 8.68 20.13 0.26
CA GLN A 149 7.58 20.82 -0.41
C GLN A 149 7.21 20.15 -1.73
N SER A 150 8.16 19.57 -2.46
CA SER A 150 7.87 18.82 -3.69
C SER A 150 8.85 17.67 -3.90
N CYS A 151 8.46 16.68 -4.70
CA CYS A 151 9.32 15.53 -5.00
C CYS A 151 9.01 14.88 -6.35
N LYS A 152 10.00 14.17 -6.89
CA LYS A 152 9.89 13.34 -8.09
C LYS A 152 10.36 11.94 -7.73
N VAL A 153 9.48 10.98 -7.88
CA VAL A 153 9.81 9.57 -7.74
C VAL A 153 10.13 9.05 -9.13
N PHE A 154 11.41 8.74 -9.36
CA PHE A 154 11.86 8.21 -10.65
C PHE A 154 11.68 6.69 -10.70
N GLU A 155 12.05 6.01 -9.61
CA GLU A 155 12.05 4.55 -9.52
C GLU A 155 11.59 4.06 -8.15
N GLY A 156 10.90 2.93 -8.17
CA GLY A 156 10.33 2.28 -6.99
C GLY A 156 9.11 3.01 -6.40
N ALA A 157 8.56 2.43 -5.34
CA ALA A 157 7.55 3.06 -4.49
C ALA A 157 8.16 3.35 -3.11
N TRP A 158 7.70 4.44 -2.50
CA TRP A 158 8.24 5.01 -1.28
C TRP A 158 7.12 5.32 -0.28
N ILE A 159 7.48 5.37 0.99
CA ILE A 159 6.62 5.78 2.08
C ILE A 159 7.28 6.95 2.78
N PHE A 160 6.60 8.09 2.82
CA PHE A 160 6.91 9.16 3.75
C PHE A 160 6.17 8.95 5.06
N TYR A 161 6.86 9.21 6.15
CA TYR A 161 6.31 9.19 7.50
C TYR A 161 6.44 10.58 8.11
N GLU A 162 5.38 11.02 8.78
CA GLU A 162 5.33 12.32 9.46
C GLU A 162 6.38 12.44 10.57
N HIS A 163 6.73 11.33 11.23
CA HIS A 163 7.70 11.32 12.32
C HIS A 163 8.94 10.46 12.01
N PRO A 164 10.05 10.68 12.74
CA PRO A 164 11.21 9.80 12.70
C PRO A 164 10.86 8.35 13.06
N ASN A 165 11.73 7.43 12.65
CA ASN A 165 11.66 5.99 12.91
C ASN A 165 10.38 5.32 12.39
N TYR A 166 9.89 5.77 11.23
CA TYR A 166 8.75 5.21 10.51
C TYR A 166 7.44 5.26 11.31
N ARG A 167 7.16 6.41 11.93
CA ARG A 167 5.98 6.64 12.78
C ARG A 167 5.11 7.79 12.27
N GLY A 168 3.90 7.89 12.83
CA GLY A 168 2.93 8.92 12.45
C GLY A 168 2.22 8.58 11.15
N ARG A 169 1.65 9.58 10.49
CA ARG A 169 0.94 9.38 9.23
C ARG A 169 1.88 8.89 8.14
N GLN A 170 1.35 8.01 7.29
CA GLN A 170 2.05 7.49 6.12
C GLN A 170 1.51 8.14 4.85
N TYR A 171 2.38 8.34 3.88
CA TYR A 171 2.03 8.81 2.55
C TYR A 171 2.73 7.92 1.52
N LEU A 172 1.97 7.28 0.65
CA LEU A 172 2.51 6.48 -0.44
C LEU A 172 2.91 7.39 -1.60
N LEU A 173 4.14 7.24 -2.07
CA LEU A 173 4.63 7.89 -3.28
C LEU A 173 5.04 6.83 -4.30
N GLU A 174 4.34 6.80 -5.41
CA GLU A 174 4.65 5.96 -6.56
C GLU A 174 5.37 6.81 -7.63
N LYS A 175 5.89 6.15 -8.67
CA LYS A 175 6.56 6.83 -9.79
C LYS A 175 5.72 8.00 -10.31
N GLY A 176 6.28 9.20 -10.31
CA GLY A 176 5.55 10.41 -10.68
C GLY A 176 6.18 11.70 -10.16
N GLU A 177 5.51 12.80 -10.52
CA GLU A 177 5.87 14.16 -10.13
C GLU A 177 4.83 14.69 -9.14
N TYR A 178 5.30 15.16 -7.99
CA TYR A 178 4.46 15.75 -6.95
C TYR A 178 4.92 17.17 -6.69
N ARG A 179 4.19 18.15 -7.21
CA ARG A 179 4.59 19.57 -7.21
C ARG A 179 4.41 20.25 -5.85
N ARG A 180 3.64 19.63 -4.96
CA ARG A 180 3.33 20.12 -3.61
C ARG A 180 2.95 18.96 -2.69
N TYR A 181 3.10 19.15 -1.38
CA TYR A 181 2.85 18.09 -0.41
C TYR A 181 1.42 17.55 -0.34
N SER A 182 0.44 18.35 -0.77
CA SER A 182 -0.95 17.89 -0.85
C SER A 182 -1.18 16.82 -1.93
N GLU A 183 -0.29 16.70 -2.93
CA GLU A 183 -0.43 15.71 -4.01
C GLU A 183 -0.10 14.28 -3.57
N TRP A 184 0.68 14.10 -2.49
CA TRP A 184 0.84 12.79 -1.82
C TRP A 184 -0.10 12.60 -0.63
N GLY A 185 -1.05 13.52 -0.43
CA GLY A 185 -2.03 13.50 0.67
C GLY A 185 -1.52 14.11 1.98
N GLY A 186 -0.37 14.79 1.97
CA GLY A 186 0.13 15.53 3.11
C GLY A 186 -0.77 16.72 3.46
N ARG A 187 -0.98 16.96 4.77
CA ARG A 187 -1.60 18.20 5.27
C ARG A 187 -0.58 19.29 5.57
N GLN A 188 0.66 18.90 5.75
CA GLN A 188 1.82 19.73 6.03
C GLN A 188 3.04 19.10 5.33
N PRO A 189 4.07 19.89 5.03
CA PRO A 189 5.27 19.43 4.30
C PRO A 189 6.26 18.63 5.16
N SER A 190 5.99 18.43 6.46
CA SER A 190 6.91 17.75 7.37
C SER A 190 7.08 16.27 7.00
N VAL A 191 8.34 15.84 6.84
CA VAL A 191 8.70 14.43 6.64
C VAL A 191 9.79 14.07 7.65
N GLY A 192 9.47 13.20 8.61
CA GLY A 192 10.40 12.78 9.66
C GLY A 192 11.23 11.56 9.29
N SER A 193 10.70 10.67 8.43
CA SER A 193 11.44 9.52 7.91
C SER A 193 10.89 9.02 6.57
N VAL A 194 11.74 8.29 5.84
CA VAL A 194 11.46 7.80 4.48
C VAL A 194 11.83 6.33 4.36
N ARG A 195 10.96 5.51 3.77
CA ARG A 195 11.19 4.09 3.59
C ARG A 195 10.85 3.65 2.18
N ARG A 196 11.64 2.74 1.63
CA ARG A 196 11.36 2.04 0.37
C ARG A 196 10.28 0.98 0.58
N VAL A 197 9.34 0.88 -0.35
CA VAL A 197 8.47 -0.29 -0.47
C VAL A 197 9.25 -1.36 -1.22
N LYS A 198 9.52 -2.49 -0.56
CA LYS A 198 10.31 -3.60 -1.11
C LYS A 198 9.81 -4.94 -0.59
N ASN A 199 10.08 -6.00 -1.36
CA ASN A 199 10.03 -7.40 -0.91
C ASN A 199 11.07 -7.68 0.18
#